data_AF-A0A7J2KTR3-F1
#
_entry.id   AF-A0A7J2KTR3-F1
#
_cell.length_a   1.000
_cell.length_b   1.000
_cell.length_c   1.000
_cell.angle_alpha   90.00
_cell.angle_beta   90.00
_cell.angle_gamma   90.00
#
_symmetry.space_group_name_H-M   'P 1'
#
loop_
_entity.id
_entity.type
_entity.pdbx_description
1 polymer ?
#
loop_
_entity_poly.entity_id
_entity_poly.type
_entity_poly.pdbx_seq_one_letter_code
_entity_poly.pdbx_strand_id
1 'polypeptide(L)'
;MNGRLKRIFIDFKNAFDNLETAAKEAKTDLEIDGTIKRFELCYELSWKLIKEVMANQGIICKNPRDCFKQAFINDLISDEDIWLKMIEDRNE
;
A
#
# COMPACT_ATOMS: atom_id res chain seq x y z
N MET A 1 1.30 9.71 18.83
CA MET A 1 1.32 8.78 17.67
C MET A 1 2.20 7.60 18.02
N ASN A 2 1.70 6.37 17.96
CA ASN A 2 2.47 5.15 18.28
C ASN A 2 3.77 5.11 17.44
N GLY A 3 4.92 4.83 18.06
CA GLY A 3 6.22 4.81 17.37
C GLY A 3 6.27 3.82 16.20
N ARG A 4 5.49 2.74 16.27
CA ARG A 4 5.32 1.78 15.18
C ARG A 4 4.59 2.37 13.97
N LEU A 5 3.46 3.06 14.20
CA LEU A 5 2.70 3.73 13.14
C LEU A 5 3.55 4.77 12.40
N LYS A 6 4.34 5.54 13.15
CA LYS A 6 5.25 6.54 12.55
C LYS A 6 6.29 5.89 11.65
N ARG A 7 6.88 4.77 12.08
CA ARG A 7 7.89 4.05 11.29
C ARG A 7 7.29 3.51 9.98
N ILE A 8 6.16 2.81 10.06
CA ILE A 8 5.55 2.22 8.87
C ILE A 8 5.06 3.28 7.89
N PHE A 9 4.60 4.44 8.37
CA PHE A 9 4.26 5.56 7.51
C PHE A 9 5.49 6.08 6.74
N ILE A 10 6.64 6.22 7.40
CA ILE A 10 7.89 6.64 6.74
C ILE A 10 8.31 5.59 5.70
N ASP A 11 8.26 4.30 6.05
CA ASP A 11 8.64 3.22 5.14
C ASP A 11 7.71 3.20 3.91
N PHE A 12 6.40 3.31 4.11
CA PHE A 12 5.41 3.40 3.04
C PHE A 12 5.68 4.60 2.12
N LYS A 13 5.87 5.79 2.71
CA LYS A 13 6.15 7.01 1.93
C LYS A 13 7.40 6.85 1.07
N ASN A 14 8.49 6.34 1.64
CA ASN A 14 9.72 6.10 0.90
C ASN A 14 9.52 5.07 -0.23
N ALA A 15 8.74 4.01 -0.01
CA ALA A 15 8.43 3.03 -1.04
C ALA A 15 7.57 3.62 -2.17
N PHE A 16 6.61 4.47 -1.82
CA PHE A 16 5.76 5.17 -2.77
C PHE A 16 6.57 6.13 -3.65
N ASP A 17 7.40 7.01 -3.06
CA ASP A 17 8.24 7.96 -3.80
C ASP A 17 9.19 7.22 -4.78
N ASN A 18 9.71 6.08 -4.33
CA ASN A 18 10.56 5.19 -5.13
C ASN A 18 9.82 4.50 -6.28
N LEU A 19 8.57 4.08 -6.06
CA LEU A 19 7.72 3.51 -7.10
C LEU A 19 7.33 4.56 -8.12
N GLU A 20 6.93 5.75 -7.66
CA GLU A 20 6.53 6.85 -8.52
C GLU A 20 7.65 7.23 -9.50
N THR A 21 8.89 7.33 -8.99
CA THR A 21 10.06 7.61 -9.80
C THR A 21 10.31 6.48 -10.81
N ALA A 22 10.36 5.23 -10.35
CA ALA A 22 10.64 4.08 -11.21
C ALA A 22 9.59 3.91 -12.32
N ALA A 23 8.30 4.08 -12.01
CA ALA A 23 7.20 3.97 -12.97
C ALA A 23 7.26 5.04 -14.07
N LYS A 24 7.87 6.21 -13.81
CA LYS A 24 8.05 7.27 -14.80
C LYS A 24 9.30 7.08 -15.66
N GLU A 25 10.34 6.44 -15.12
CA GLU A 25 11.68 6.41 -15.72
C GLU A 25 12.05 5.08 -16.40
N ALA A 26 11.40 3.96 -16.03
CA ALA A 26 11.73 2.64 -16.54
C ALA A 26 11.58 2.55 -18.07
N LYS A 27 12.62 2.04 -18.75
CA LYS A 27 12.68 1.90 -20.21
C LYS A 27 13.07 0.51 -20.68
N THR A 28 13.84 -0.21 -19.86
CA THR A 28 14.32 -1.57 -20.16
C THR A 28 13.52 -2.60 -19.37
N ASP A 29 13.49 -3.84 -19.86
CA ASP A 29 12.80 -4.95 -19.18
C ASP A 29 13.28 -5.11 -17.72
N LEU A 30 14.58 -4.95 -17.46
CA LEU A 30 15.14 -5.02 -16.11
C LEU A 30 14.63 -3.88 -15.21
N GLU A 31 14.48 -2.67 -15.73
CA GLU A 31 13.93 -1.54 -14.98
C GLU A 31 12.43 -1.71 -14.73
N ILE A 32 11.70 -2.32 -15.67
CA ILE A 32 10.29 -2.67 -15.52
C ILE A 32 10.14 -3.73 -14.41
N ASP A 33 10.94 -4.80 -14.43
CA ASP A 33 10.96 -5.80 -13.35
C ASP A 33 11.26 -5.17 -11.99
N GLY A 34 12.21 -4.24 -11.94
CA GLY A 34 12.53 -3.45 -10.74
C GLY A 34 11.35 -2.59 -10.27
N THR A 35 10.58 -2.05 -11.21
CA THR A 35 9.37 -1.26 -10.92
C THR A 35 8.26 -2.14 -10.36
N ILE A 36 8.05 -3.35 -10.92
CA ILE A 36 7.10 -4.34 -10.39
C ILE A 36 7.45 -4.70 -8.94
N LYS A 37 8.74 -4.91 -8.63
CA LYS A 37 9.17 -5.18 -7.25
C LYS A 37 8.93 -4.00 -6.30
N ARG A 38 9.09 -2.77 -6.77
CA ARG A 38 8.74 -1.57 -5.99
C ARG A 38 7.24 -1.46 -5.75
N PHE A 39 6.42 -1.83 -6.74
CA PHE A 39 4.97 -1.91 -6.60
C PHE A 39 4.57 -2.93 -5.53
N GLU A 40 5.09 -4.16 -5.58
CA GLU A 40 4.83 -5.20 -4.58
C GLU A 40 5.15 -4.72 -3.15
N LEU A 41 6.27 -4.02 -2.97
CA LEU A 41 6.68 -3.46 -1.67
C LEU A 41 5.74 -2.34 -1.22
N CYS A 42 5.39 -1.42 -2.12
CA CYS A 42 4.48 -0.32 -1.83
C CYS A 42 3.09 -0.82 -1.44
N TYR A 43 2.58 -1.83 -2.17
CA TYR A 43 1.35 -2.55 -1.84
C TYR A 43 1.42 -3.18 -0.44
N GLU A 44 2.50 -3.92 -0.13
CA GLU A 44 2.65 -4.59 1.16
C GLU A 44 2.68 -3.60 2.34
N LEU A 45 3.33 -2.45 2.15
CA LEU A 45 3.40 -1.41 3.17
C LEU A 45 2.08 -0.65 3.32
N SER A 46 1.33 -0.45 2.24
CA SER A 46 0.06 0.29 2.27
C SER A 46 -0.99 -0.42 3.14
N TRP A 47 -1.21 -1.73 2.94
CA TRP A 47 -2.20 -2.46 3.72
C TRP A 47 -1.77 -2.65 5.18
N LYS A 48 -0.47 -2.77 5.45
CA LYS A 48 0.04 -2.79 6.84
C LYS A 48 -0.12 -1.43 7.52
N LEU A 49 0.10 -0.31 6.83
CA LEU A 49 -0.15 1.03 7.36
C LEU A 49 -1.62 1.19 7.72
N ILE A 50 -2.52 0.84 6.79
CA ILE A 50 -3.98 0.87 7.01
C ILE A 50 -4.34 0.01 8.22
N LYS A 51 -3.82 -1.21 8.32
CA LYS A 51 -4.05 -2.10 9.46
C LYS A 51 -3.68 -1.44 10.79
N GLU A 52 -2.55 -0.75 10.87
CA GLU A 52 -2.15 -0.03 12.09
C GLU A 52 -3.02 1.20 12.38
N VAL A 53 -3.47 1.92 11.33
CA VAL A 53 -4.42 3.04 11.48
C VAL A 53 -5.76 2.54 12.04
N MET A 54 -6.32 1.50 11.43
CA MET A 54 -7.57 0.86 11.85
C MET A 54 -7.48 0.28 13.27
N ALA A 55 -6.35 -0.35 13.61
CA ALA A 55 -6.14 -0.89 14.96
C ALA A 55 -6.17 0.19 16.05
N ASN A 56 -5.67 1.40 15.77
CA ASN A 56 -5.76 2.52 16.73
C ASN A 56 -7.20 3.03 16.91
N GLN A 57 -8.10 2.72 15.99
CA GLN A 57 -9.54 3.00 16.07
C GLN A 57 -10.32 1.81 16.66
N GLY A 58 -9.65 0.73 17.06
CA GLY A 58 -10.29 -0.49 17.59
C GLY A 58 -10.77 -1.46 16.50
N ILE A 59 -10.43 -1.22 15.24
CA ILE A 59 -10.84 -2.05 14.09
C ILE A 59 -9.72 -3.03 13.75
N ILE A 60 -10.01 -4.32 13.76
CA ILE A 60 -9.03 -5.38 13.49
C ILE A 60 -9.15 -5.85 12.05
N CYS A 61 -8.17 -5.50 11.21
CA CYS A 61 -8.09 -5.98 9.84
C CYS A 61 -7.17 -7.22 9.74
N LYS A 62 -7.64 -8.29 9.08
CA LYS A 62 -6.92 -9.58 9.02
C LYS A 62 -6.06 -9.78 7.77
N ASN A 63 -6.46 -9.19 6.65
CA ASN A 63 -5.79 -9.36 5.34
C ASN A 63 -5.93 -8.07 4.50
N PRO A 64 -5.24 -7.94 3.36
CA PRO A 64 -5.26 -6.71 2.56
C PRO A 64 -6.66 -6.29 2.11
N ARG A 65 -7.47 -7.26 1.64
CA ARG A 65 -8.86 -7.01 1.24
C ARG A 65 -9.65 -6.37 2.37
N ASP A 66 -9.62 -6.98 3.55
CA ASP A 66 -10.28 -6.45 4.75
C ASP A 66 -9.76 -5.06 5.13
N CYS A 67 -8.45 -4.82 5.05
CA CYS A 67 -7.86 -3.50 5.28
C CYS A 67 -8.44 -2.43 4.34
N PHE A 68 -8.48 -2.69 3.04
CA PHE A 68 -8.96 -1.71 2.06
C PHE A 68 -10.47 -1.45 2.21
N LYS A 69 -11.27 -2.48 2.46
CA LYS A 69 -12.71 -2.31 2.76
C LYS A 69 -12.94 -1.43 3.98
N GLN A 70 -12.22 -1.70 5.08
CA GLN A 70 -12.34 -0.88 6.30
C GLN A 70 -11.83 0.54 6.09
N ALA A 71 -10.76 0.72 5.31
CA ALA A 71 -10.27 2.04 4.96
C ALA A 71 -11.30 2.86 4.19
N PHE A 72 -12.03 2.25 3.25
CA PHE A 72 -13.09 2.91 2.51
C PHE A 72 -14.28 3.27 3.42
N ILE A 73 -14.76 2.32 4.23
CA ILE A 73 -15.87 2.53 5.18
C ILE A 73 -15.59 3.66 6.17
N ASN A 74 -14.31 3.87 6.54
CA ASN A 74 -13.88 4.88 7.49
C ASN A 74 -13.25 6.11 6.82
N ASP A 75 -13.57 6.38 5.54
CA ASP A 75 -13.17 7.57 4.78
C ASP A 75 -11.64 7.82 4.70
N LEU A 76 -10.82 6.77 4.88
CA LEU A 76 -9.36 6.87 4.75
C LEU A 76 -8.92 6.84 3.27
N ILE A 77 -9.70 6.19 2.42
CA ILE A 77 -9.52 6.13 0.97
C ILE A 77 -10.85 6.43 0.27
N SER A 78 -10.79 6.97 -0.94
CA SER A 78 -11.97 7.49 -1.64
C SER A 78 -12.58 6.55 -2.68
N ASP A 79 -11.85 5.52 -3.11
CA ASP A 79 -12.27 4.62 -4.20
C ASP A 79 -11.91 3.19 -3.81
N GLU A 80 -12.88 2.38 -3.40
CA GLU A 80 -12.63 0.98 -2.99
C GLU A 80 -12.16 0.12 -4.16
N ASP A 81 -12.72 0.34 -5.36
CA ASP A 81 -12.53 -0.51 -6.52
C ASP A 81 -11.07 -0.48 -7.01
N ILE A 82 -10.44 0.70 -7.00
CA ILE A 82 -9.01 0.83 -7.34
C ILE A 82 -8.13 -0.01 -6.41
N TRP A 83 -8.41 0.00 -5.10
CA TRP A 83 -7.61 -0.72 -4.11
C TRP A 83 -7.87 -2.22 -4.13
N LEU A 84 -9.10 -2.63 -4.42
CA LEU A 84 -9.43 -4.04 -4.61
C LEU A 84 -8.78 -4.60 -5.87
N LYS A 85 -8.75 -3.82 -6.97
CA LYS A 85 -8.07 -4.19 -8.21
C LYS A 85 -6.56 -4.35 -8.00
N MET A 86 -5.92 -3.51 -7.19
CA MET A 86 -4.50 -3.67 -6.85
C MET A 86 -4.15 -5.04 -6.23
N ILE A 87 -5.12 -5.72 -5.60
CA ILE A 87 -4.90 -7.08 -5.08
C ILE A 87 -4.72 -8.07 -6.23
N GLU A 88 -5.46 -7.88 -7.32
CA GLU A 88 -5.39 -8.69 -8.53
C GLU A 88 -4.10 -8.40 -9.27
N ASP A 89 -3.78 -7.12 -9.49
CA ASP A 89 -2.54 -6.66 -10.17
C ASP A 89 -1.26 -7.15 -9.46
N ARG A 90 -1.31 -7.48 -8.16
CA ARG A 90 -0.17 -8.03 -7.39
C ARG A 90 0.03 -9.54 -7.61
N ASN A 91 -1.00 -10.25 -8.06
CA ASN A 91 -0.98 -11.70 -8.25
C ASN A 91 -0.78 -12.11 -9.71
N GLU A 92 -0.82 -11.15 -10.64
CA GLU A 92 -0.53 -11.30 -12.07
C GLU A 92 0.90 -10.81 -12.38
#